data_AF-A0A976JHK8-F1
#
_entry.id   AF-A0A976JHK8-F1
#
_cell.length_a   1.000
_cell.length_b   1.000
_cell.length_c   1.000
_cell.angle_alpha   90.00
_cell.angle_beta   90.00
_cell.angle_gamma   90.00
#
_symmetry.space_group_name_H-M   'P 1'
#
loop_
_entity.id
_entity.type
_entity.pdbx_description
1 polymer ?
#
loop_
_entity_poly.entity_id
_entity_poly.type
_entity_poly.pdbx_seq_one_letter_code
_entity_poly.pdbx_strand_id
1 'polypeptide(L)'
;MGQFIQKTSFSEKDFLAFQDKLHQCLEALELVLERPGFGLGEPSIGAELELYLLDGEGRPVPENQAVQDTYDDPTLTLELNRYNLELNFTPLPGTGAPFTALQQQILDNLAGLNQKMDPWQGQVLPIGILPTLQERDFGPQVMTDLPRY
;
A
#
# COMPACT_ATOMS: atom_id res chain seq x y z
N MET A 1 -3.79 5.53 1.18
CA MET A 1 -3.58 4.63 2.34
C MET A 1 -4.11 5.20 3.66
N GLY A 2 -4.64 4.32 4.53
CA GLY A 2 -5.28 4.69 5.80
C GLY A 2 -4.31 5.32 6.82
N GLN A 3 -4.83 6.24 7.63
CA GLN A 3 -4.02 6.96 8.64
C GLN A 3 -3.65 6.05 9.82
N PHE A 4 -2.50 6.31 10.44
CA PHE A 4 -2.14 5.71 11.71
C PHE A 4 -3.16 6.08 12.80
N ILE A 5 -3.71 5.07 13.48
CA ILE A 5 -4.62 5.27 14.61
C ILE A 5 -3.94 4.82 15.90
N GLN A 6 -4.24 5.49 17.02
CA GLN A 6 -3.70 5.16 18.34
C GLN A 6 -4.67 4.34 19.21
N LYS A 7 -5.91 4.15 18.75
CA LYS A 7 -7.02 3.55 19.51
C LYS A 7 -7.57 2.36 18.75
N THR A 8 -7.63 1.21 19.42
CA THR A 8 -8.14 -0.07 18.87
C THR A 8 -9.45 -0.54 19.49
N SER A 9 -9.92 0.14 20.56
CA SER A 9 -11.16 -0.18 21.26
C SER A 9 -12.14 0.98 21.17
N PHE A 10 -13.34 0.74 20.67
CA PHE A 10 -14.34 1.78 20.42
C PHE A 10 -15.63 1.50 21.20
N SER A 11 -16.19 2.55 21.78
CA SER A 11 -17.48 2.51 22.46
C SER A 11 -18.64 2.66 21.46
N GLU A 12 -19.85 2.30 21.86
CA GLU A 12 -21.07 2.54 21.05
C GLU A 12 -21.20 4.02 20.64
N LYS A 13 -20.84 4.95 21.53
CA LYS A 13 -20.81 6.39 21.23
C LYS A 13 -19.82 6.74 20.12
N ASP A 14 -18.65 6.09 20.10
CA ASP A 14 -17.66 6.28 19.03
C ASP A 14 -18.21 5.80 17.69
N PHE A 15 -18.92 4.65 17.66
CA PHE A 15 -19.55 4.13 16.45
C PHE A 15 -20.67 5.03 15.92
N LEU A 16 -21.53 5.55 16.80
CA LEU A 16 -22.56 6.52 16.41
C LEU A 16 -21.94 7.80 15.82
N ALA A 17 -20.90 8.34 16.48
CA ALA A 17 -20.19 9.51 15.97
C ALA A 17 -19.51 9.26 14.61
N PHE A 18 -18.95 8.06 14.42
CA PHE A 18 -18.37 7.65 13.13
C PHE A 18 -19.44 7.56 12.04
N GLN A 19 -20.60 6.96 12.33
CA GLN A 19 -21.71 6.88 11.40
C GLN A 19 -22.18 8.28 10.98
N ASP A 20 -22.45 9.17 11.93
CA ASP A 20 -22.84 10.55 11.65
C ASP A 20 -21.79 11.25 10.76
N LYS A 21 -20.50 11.05 11.07
CA LYS A 21 -19.41 11.65 10.28
C LYS A 21 -19.33 11.06 8.88
N LEU A 22 -19.55 9.76 8.72
CA LEU A 22 -19.56 9.08 7.43
C LEU A 22 -20.67 9.64 6.54
N HIS A 23 -21.87 9.82 7.07
CA HIS A 23 -22.98 10.44 6.33
C HIS A 23 -22.64 11.87 5.90
N GLN A 24 -22.09 12.69 6.79
CA GLN A 24 -21.63 14.05 6.45
C GLN A 24 -20.55 14.05 5.35
N CYS A 25 -19.61 13.09 5.38
CA CYS A 25 -18.59 12.95 4.34
C CYS A 25 -19.21 12.56 3.00
N LEU A 26 -20.24 11.71 2.99
CA LEU A 26 -20.97 11.33 1.77
C LEU A 26 -21.77 12.51 1.20
N GLU A 27 -22.45 13.28 2.03
CA GLU A 27 -23.13 14.52 1.61
C GLU A 27 -22.12 15.53 1.04
N ALA A 28 -20.96 15.69 1.68
CA ALA A 28 -19.91 16.56 1.16
C ALA A 28 -19.35 16.06 -0.18
N LEU A 29 -19.21 14.75 -0.36
CA LEU A 29 -18.78 14.15 -1.63
C LEU A 29 -19.82 14.42 -2.73
N GLU A 30 -21.11 14.22 -2.45
CA GLU A 30 -22.21 14.53 -3.39
C GLU A 30 -22.13 15.99 -3.86
N LEU A 31 -21.99 16.93 -2.91
CA LEU A 31 -21.81 18.35 -3.21
C LEU A 31 -20.54 18.68 -4.00
N VAL A 32 -19.50 17.85 -3.95
CA VAL A 32 -18.29 18.00 -4.76
C VAL A 32 -18.53 17.48 -6.18
N LEU A 33 -19.17 16.32 -6.30
CA LEU A 33 -19.49 15.68 -7.58
C LEU A 33 -20.47 16.52 -8.42
N GLU A 34 -21.40 17.23 -7.76
CA GLU A 34 -22.37 18.12 -8.43
C GLU A 34 -21.79 19.45 -8.90
N ARG A 35 -20.55 19.81 -8.51
CA ARG A 35 -19.96 21.10 -8.88
C ARG A 35 -19.81 21.18 -10.40
N PRO A 36 -20.31 22.25 -11.05
CA PRO A 36 -20.10 22.44 -12.48
C PRO A 36 -18.61 22.39 -12.83
N GLY A 37 -18.26 21.49 -13.74
CA GLY A 37 -16.87 21.29 -14.17
C GLY A 37 -16.04 20.36 -13.28
N PHE A 38 -16.63 19.71 -12.28
CA PHE A 38 -15.95 18.62 -11.57
C PHE A 38 -15.49 17.54 -12.55
N GLY A 39 -14.24 17.10 -12.42
CA GLY A 39 -13.62 16.11 -13.31
C GLY A 39 -13.19 16.64 -14.68
N LEU A 40 -13.41 17.93 -15.00
CA LEU A 40 -12.83 18.53 -16.21
C LEU A 40 -11.34 18.80 -15.99
N GLY A 41 -10.52 18.30 -16.90
CA GLY A 41 -9.07 18.43 -16.88
C GLY A 41 -8.41 17.37 -17.75
N GLU A 42 -7.09 17.45 -17.88
CA GLU A 42 -6.33 16.39 -18.55
C GLU A 42 -6.41 15.09 -17.74
N PRO A 43 -6.65 13.94 -18.38
CA PRO A 43 -6.69 12.66 -17.68
C PRO A 43 -5.31 12.32 -17.11
N SER A 44 -5.28 11.51 -16.05
CA SER A 44 -4.05 10.96 -15.49
C SER A 44 -4.22 9.47 -15.18
N ILE A 45 -3.10 8.78 -15.04
CA ILE A 45 -3.02 7.36 -14.67
C ILE A 45 -2.13 7.26 -13.44
N GLY A 46 -2.67 6.72 -12.36
CA GLY A 46 -1.92 6.24 -11.20
C GLY A 46 -1.98 4.71 -11.16
N ALA A 47 -1.06 4.09 -10.43
CA ALA A 47 -1.12 2.66 -10.14
C ALA A 47 -0.57 2.39 -8.73
N GLU A 48 -1.05 1.31 -8.15
CA GLU A 48 -0.54 0.74 -6.91
C GLU A 48 0.00 -0.66 -7.23
N LEU A 49 1.05 -1.08 -6.54
CA LEU A 49 1.64 -2.42 -6.70
C LEU A 49 2.04 -3.01 -5.35
N GLU A 50 1.34 -4.07 -4.97
CA GLU A 50 1.69 -4.88 -3.81
C GLU A 50 2.79 -5.89 -4.13
N LEU A 51 3.67 -6.10 -3.15
CA LEU A 51 4.88 -6.90 -3.26
C LEU A 51 4.98 -7.86 -2.08
N TYR A 52 5.55 -9.04 -2.32
CA TYR A 52 6.04 -9.94 -1.27
C TYR A 52 7.54 -9.72 -1.05
N LEU A 53 7.98 -9.78 0.20
CA LEU A 53 9.38 -9.90 0.59
C LEU A 53 9.74 -11.37 0.70
N LEU A 54 10.76 -11.81 -0.04
CA LEU A 54 11.17 -13.20 -0.09
C LEU A 54 12.64 -13.38 0.28
N ASP A 55 12.96 -14.49 0.95
CA ASP A 55 14.35 -14.95 1.15
C ASP A 55 14.88 -15.67 -0.10
N GLY A 56 16.15 -16.11 -0.06
CA GLY A 56 16.79 -16.85 -1.15
C GLY A 56 16.14 -18.21 -1.47
N GLU A 57 15.33 -18.75 -0.56
CA GLU A 57 14.55 -19.97 -0.77
C GLU A 57 13.11 -19.69 -1.22
N GLY A 58 12.75 -18.43 -1.46
CA GLY A 58 11.43 -18.00 -1.89
C GLY A 58 10.37 -18.05 -0.79
N ARG A 59 10.76 -18.02 0.48
CA ARG A 59 9.86 -17.98 1.64
C ARG A 59 9.61 -16.54 2.09
N PRO A 60 8.46 -16.23 2.69
CA PRO A 60 8.15 -14.87 3.12
C PRO A 60 9.12 -14.37 4.20
N VAL A 61 9.54 -13.12 4.09
CA VAL A 61 10.40 -12.44 5.07
C VAL A 61 9.56 -11.40 5.83
N PRO A 62 9.29 -11.59 7.14
CA PRO A 62 8.37 -10.74 7.91
C PRO A 62 9.02 -9.44 8.42
N GLU A 63 9.71 -8.71 7.52
CA GLU A 63 10.56 -7.53 7.82
C GLU A 63 10.20 -6.28 7.00
N ASN A 64 8.92 -6.11 6.64
CA ASN A 64 8.45 -4.98 5.84
C ASN A 64 8.77 -3.62 6.46
N GLN A 65 8.68 -3.45 7.78
CA GLN A 65 9.05 -2.21 8.45
C GLN A 65 10.54 -1.89 8.26
N ALA A 66 11.42 -2.88 8.44
CA ALA A 66 12.86 -2.67 8.27
C ALA A 66 13.21 -2.32 6.82
N VAL A 67 12.57 -2.96 5.85
CA VAL A 67 12.73 -2.62 4.43
C VAL A 67 12.20 -1.21 4.14
N GLN A 68 11.03 -0.85 4.68
CA GLN A 68 10.46 0.49 4.51
C GLN A 68 11.37 1.57 5.09
N ASP A 69 11.84 1.41 6.33
CA ASP A 69 12.69 2.37 7.03
C ASP A 69 14.03 2.60 6.31
N THR A 70 14.56 1.57 5.63
CA THR A 70 15.82 1.66 4.88
C THR A 70 15.64 2.15 3.45
N TYR A 71 14.44 2.02 2.87
CA TYR A 71 14.11 2.56 1.55
C TYR A 71 13.82 4.05 1.62
N ASP A 72 13.15 4.52 2.70
CA ASP A 72 12.87 5.94 3.00
C ASP A 72 12.22 6.69 1.83
N ASP A 73 11.21 6.06 1.20
CA ASP A 73 10.42 6.65 0.13
C ASP A 73 8.95 6.76 0.56
N PRO A 74 8.33 7.96 0.48
CA PRO A 74 6.94 8.16 0.88
C PRO A 74 5.91 7.43 0.01
N THR A 75 6.29 6.94 -1.17
CA THR A 75 5.43 6.12 -2.04
C THR A 75 5.34 4.67 -1.55
N LEU A 76 6.25 4.23 -0.68
CA LEU A 76 6.26 2.88 -0.12
C LEU A 76 5.51 2.83 1.21
N THR A 77 4.51 1.96 1.27
CA THR A 77 3.68 1.78 2.47
C THR A 77 3.67 0.34 2.94
N LEU A 78 3.37 0.14 4.22
CA LEU A 78 3.19 -1.19 4.80
C LEU A 78 1.81 -1.74 4.46
N GLU A 79 1.77 -3.05 4.26
CA GLU A 79 0.53 -3.80 4.09
C GLU A 79 0.20 -4.66 5.31
N LEU A 80 -0.95 -5.35 5.28
CA LEU A 80 -1.49 -6.15 6.39
C LEU A 80 -0.47 -7.16 6.92
N ASN A 81 0.21 -7.88 6.04
CA ASN A 81 1.21 -8.86 6.45
C ASN A 81 2.60 -8.23 6.54
N ARG A 82 3.39 -8.67 7.52
CA ARG A 82 4.78 -8.24 7.74
C ARG A 82 5.74 -8.53 6.59
N TYR A 83 5.32 -9.35 5.63
CA TYR A 83 6.08 -9.68 4.43
C TYR A 83 5.49 -9.02 3.18
N ASN A 84 4.53 -8.10 3.32
CA ASN A 84 3.97 -7.33 2.22
C ASN A 84 4.28 -5.83 2.33
N LEU A 85 4.49 -5.22 1.16
CA LEU A 85 4.66 -3.79 0.94
C LEU A 85 3.78 -3.36 -0.23
N GLU A 86 3.40 -2.08 -0.28
CA GLU A 86 2.69 -1.47 -1.41
C GLU A 86 3.42 -0.23 -1.91
N LEU A 87 3.67 -0.18 -3.21
CA LEU A 87 4.15 1.01 -3.93
C LEU A 87 2.96 1.81 -4.49
N ASN A 88 2.91 3.10 -4.16
CA ASN A 88 1.93 4.07 -4.66
C ASN A 88 2.60 4.99 -5.69
N PHE A 89 2.52 4.66 -6.97
CA PHE A 89 3.27 5.38 -8.01
C PHE A 89 2.77 6.81 -8.21
N THR A 90 3.69 7.70 -8.61
CA THR A 90 3.33 9.09 -8.93
C THR A 90 2.41 9.11 -10.15
N PRO A 91 1.24 9.77 -10.08
CA PRO A 91 0.33 9.87 -11.22
C PRO A 91 0.99 10.50 -12.43
N LEU A 92 0.72 9.93 -13.60
CA LEU A 92 1.26 10.37 -14.89
C LEU A 92 0.16 10.99 -15.74
N PRO A 93 0.47 11.99 -16.60
CA PRO A 93 -0.48 12.46 -17.60
C PRO A 93 -0.96 11.30 -18.49
N GLY A 94 -2.26 11.25 -18.81
CA GLY A 94 -2.81 10.21 -19.68
C GLY A 94 -2.40 10.35 -21.15
N THR A 95 -1.81 11.48 -21.52
CA THR A 95 -1.29 11.77 -22.87
C THR A 95 0.18 11.37 -23.00
N GLY A 96 0.66 11.21 -24.24
CA GLY A 96 2.04 10.81 -24.51
C GLY A 96 2.28 9.31 -24.32
N ALA A 97 3.19 8.93 -23.43
CA ALA A 97 3.60 7.53 -23.20
C ALA A 97 3.48 7.11 -21.72
N PRO A 98 2.29 7.20 -21.10
CA PRO A 98 2.11 6.97 -19.67
C PRO A 98 2.51 5.56 -19.23
N PHE A 99 2.21 4.54 -20.03
CA PHE A 99 2.55 3.16 -19.67
C PHE A 99 4.06 2.88 -19.69
N THR A 100 4.80 3.51 -20.61
CA THR A 100 6.26 3.41 -20.63
C THR A 100 6.86 4.09 -19.40
N ALA A 101 6.36 5.28 -19.05
CA ALA A 101 6.80 5.99 -17.86
C ALA A 101 6.44 5.24 -16.56
N LEU A 102 5.25 4.62 -16.50
CA LEU A 102 4.82 3.79 -15.38
C LEU A 102 5.69 2.54 -15.25
N GLN A 103 5.98 1.86 -16.36
CA GLN A 103 6.90 0.73 -16.37
C GLN A 103 8.27 1.12 -15.82
N GLN A 104 8.78 2.30 -16.20
CA GLN A 104 10.06 2.78 -15.67
C GLN A 104 9.99 3.01 -14.15
N GLN A 105 8.93 3.65 -13.64
CA GLN A 105 8.71 3.79 -12.21
C GLN A 105 8.70 2.43 -11.50
N ILE A 106 8.01 1.42 -12.05
CA ILE A 106 7.97 0.07 -11.49
C ILE A 106 9.38 -0.53 -11.45
N LEU A 107 10.11 -0.51 -12.56
CA LEU A 107 11.44 -1.11 -12.66
C LEU A 107 12.45 -0.46 -11.72
N ASP A 108 12.44 0.87 -11.61
CA ASP A 108 13.35 1.61 -10.72
C ASP A 108 13.06 1.32 -9.25
N ASN A 109 11.78 1.27 -8.86
CA ASN A 109 11.39 0.94 -7.49
C ASN A 109 11.74 -0.52 -7.14
N LEU A 110 11.45 -1.48 -8.03
CA LEU A 110 11.81 -2.88 -7.82
C LEU A 110 13.33 -3.05 -7.70
N ALA A 111 14.11 -2.36 -8.53
CA ALA A 111 15.58 -2.40 -8.43
C ALA A 111 16.08 -1.83 -7.10
N GLY A 112 15.52 -0.70 -6.66
CA GLY A 112 15.88 -0.08 -5.38
C GLY A 112 15.50 -0.95 -4.18
N LEU A 113 14.30 -1.53 -4.17
CA LEU A 113 13.84 -2.44 -3.12
C LEU A 113 14.64 -3.74 -3.06
N ASN A 114 15.02 -4.30 -4.21
CA ASN A 114 15.86 -5.50 -4.24
C ASN A 114 17.22 -5.27 -3.56
N GLN A 115 17.81 -4.08 -3.67
CA GLN A 115 19.04 -3.75 -2.92
C GLN A 115 18.82 -3.74 -1.40
N LYS A 116 17.60 -3.42 -0.94
CA LYS A 116 17.26 -3.46 0.49
C LYS A 116 17.04 -4.89 0.99
N MET A 117 16.86 -5.86 0.10
CA MET A 117 16.68 -7.27 0.43
C MET A 117 18.00 -8.05 0.62
N ASP A 118 19.15 -7.42 0.37
CA ASP A 118 20.48 -8.02 0.54
C ASP A 118 20.69 -8.73 1.90
N PRO A 119 20.25 -8.18 3.06
CA PRO A 119 20.42 -8.86 4.35
C PRO A 119 19.76 -10.24 4.45
N TRP A 120 18.72 -10.49 3.63
CA TRP A 120 17.97 -11.74 3.57
C TRP A 120 18.34 -12.60 2.36
N GLN A 121 19.36 -12.20 1.58
CA GLN A 121 19.74 -12.84 0.32
C GLN A 121 18.53 -13.05 -0.60
N GLY A 122 17.63 -12.06 -0.57
CA GLY A 122 16.26 -12.17 -1.02
C GLY A 122 15.91 -11.18 -2.11
N GLN A 123 14.61 -11.09 -2.40
CA GLN A 123 14.08 -10.16 -3.39
C GLN A 123 12.65 -9.76 -3.06
N VAL A 124 12.18 -8.69 -3.70
CA VAL A 124 10.76 -8.36 -3.75
C VAL A 124 10.11 -9.02 -4.97
N LEU A 125 8.86 -9.49 -4.82
CA LEU A 125 8.13 -10.15 -5.90
C LEU A 125 6.67 -9.64 -5.99
N PRO A 126 6.27 -9.02 -7.12
CA PRO A 126 4.86 -8.73 -7.38
C PRO A 126 4.13 -10.01 -7.79
N ILE A 127 3.39 -10.60 -6.85
CA ILE A 127 2.60 -11.81 -7.04
C ILE A 127 1.31 -11.72 -6.21
N GLY A 128 0.20 -12.26 -6.73
CA GLY A 128 -1.08 -12.22 -6.00
C GLY A 128 -1.08 -13.10 -4.75
N ILE A 129 -0.77 -14.40 -4.89
CA ILE A 129 -0.67 -15.34 -3.78
C ILE A 129 0.66 -16.06 -3.89
N LEU A 130 1.48 -15.97 -2.84
CA LEU A 130 2.77 -16.63 -2.77
C LEU A 130 2.58 -18.15 -2.57
N PRO A 131 2.98 -19.02 -3.51
CA PRO A 131 2.72 -20.46 -3.43
C PRO A 131 3.48 -21.20 -2.33
N THR A 132 4.52 -20.59 -1.77
CA THR A 132 5.38 -21.16 -0.72
C THR A 132 4.89 -20.88 0.70
N LEU A 133 3.78 -20.15 0.85
CA LEU A 133 3.15 -19.89 2.14
C LEU A 133 2.76 -21.20 2.84
N GLN A 134 2.91 -21.21 4.15
CA GLN A 134 2.60 -22.32 5.04
C GLN A 134 1.67 -21.83 6.15
N GLU A 135 1.08 -22.74 6.92
CA GLU A 135 0.16 -22.40 8.03
C GLU A 135 0.76 -21.39 9.03
N ARG A 136 2.09 -21.46 9.26
CA ARG A 136 2.81 -20.51 10.13
C ARG A 136 2.83 -19.07 9.62
N ASP A 137 2.62 -18.88 8.33
CA ASP A 137 2.65 -17.59 7.65
C ASP A 137 1.26 -16.91 7.69
N PHE A 138 0.34 -17.39 8.53
CA PHE A 138 -0.99 -16.82 8.72
C PHE A 138 -1.28 -16.56 10.21
N GLY A 139 -2.09 -15.54 10.47
CA GLY A 139 -2.56 -15.18 11.81
C GLY A 139 -1.91 -13.91 12.38
N PRO A 140 -2.32 -13.50 13.60
CA PRO A 140 -1.92 -12.21 14.16
C PRO A 140 -0.40 -12.00 14.30
N GLN A 141 0.37 -13.07 14.46
CA GLN A 141 1.82 -13.01 14.62
C GLN A 141 2.57 -12.56 13.35
N VAL A 142 1.93 -12.68 12.18
CA VAL A 142 2.49 -12.22 10.91
C VAL A 142 1.85 -10.92 10.41
N MET A 143 0.95 -10.33 11.19
CA MET A 143 0.36 -9.03 10.86
C MET A 143 1.35 -7.91 11.20
N THR A 144 1.37 -6.90 10.34
CA THR A 144 2.14 -5.68 10.55
C THR A 144 1.71 -5.03 11.85
N ASP A 145 2.68 -4.67 12.69
CA ASP A 145 2.44 -4.13 14.05
C ASP A 145 2.02 -2.65 14.00
N LEU A 146 0.88 -2.40 13.37
CA LEU A 146 0.21 -1.11 13.32
C LEU A 146 -1.21 -1.27 13.85
N PRO A 147 -1.69 -0.40 14.77
CA PRO A 147 -3.01 -0.53 15.39
C PRO A 147 -4.21 -0.53 14.43
N ARG A 148 -4.01 -0.16 13.16
CA ARG A 148 -5.04 -0.18 12.11
C ARG A 148 -5.34 -1.58 11.58
N TYR A 149 -4.43 -2.52 11.81
CA TYR A 149 -4.52 -3.92 11.40
C TYR A 149 -4.87 -4.78 12.62
#